data_AF-A0A6C0I097-F1
#
_entry.id   AF-A0A6C0I097-F1
#
_cell.length_a   1.000
_cell.length_b   1.000
_cell.length_c   1.000
_cell.angle_alpha   90.00
_cell.angle_beta   90.00
_cell.angle_gamma   90.00
#
_symmetry.space_group_name_H-M   'P 1'
#
loop_
_entity.id
_entity.type
_entity.pdbx_description
1 polymer ?
#
loop_
_entity_poly.entity_id
_entity_poly.type
_entity_poly.pdbx_seq_one_letter_code
_entity_poly.pdbx_strand_id
1 'polypeptide(L)'
;MLPNVTRCCTVCRTPGHNIRSCNDPDIENSWKELLIIVEIQNGYTTISQPIMQIAKNYLLFNITRPILYALGYKIVKTTTRNSVETIVVLLCNEIQQIAIRYANSSHIDRRIFARWLEPELNDDIMEIEPENIIDVLEMEIEDPNSITEINENIFQQHEIPIHVEDPKYHQMIEPFMLCLESEFELSQTIECPLCLDEKKQIDIDTTNCGHTFCHECICKHIDSKMGISSCPLCRTHIYSLEVKDIENYINIEQRYSALYEFLK
;
A
#
# COMPACT_ATOMS: atom_id res chain seq x y z
N MET A 1 9.64 45.63 21.02
CA MET A 1 10.15 44.26 21.27
C MET A 1 9.51 43.36 20.22
N LEU A 2 10.29 42.81 19.31
CA LEU A 2 9.76 41.81 18.37
C LEU A 2 9.42 40.54 19.18
N PRO A 3 8.26 39.90 18.95
CA PRO A 3 7.91 38.68 19.65
C PRO A 3 8.97 37.62 19.38
N ASN A 4 9.39 36.93 20.45
CA ASN A 4 10.39 35.88 20.38
C ASN A 4 9.79 34.70 19.61
N VAL A 5 10.05 34.62 18.30
CA VAL A 5 9.50 33.57 17.44
C VAL A 5 10.20 32.26 17.81
N THR A 6 9.52 31.44 18.60
CA THR A 6 10.00 30.10 18.95
C THR A 6 10.08 29.26 17.68
N ARG A 7 11.26 28.70 17.38
CA ARG A 7 11.43 27.82 16.23
C ARG A 7 10.61 26.54 16.45
N CYS A 8 9.70 26.25 15.53
CA CYS A 8 8.92 25.02 15.52
C CYS A 8 9.49 23.98 14.57
N CYS A 9 9.21 22.70 14.86
CA CYS A 9 9.50 21.59 13.96
C CYS A 9 8.79 21.78 12.62
N THR A 10 9.47 21.46 11.52
CA THR A 10 8.92 21.61 10.15
C THR A 10 7.89 20.54 9.79
N VAL A 11 7.84 19.44 10.54
CA VAL A 11 6.86 18.36 10.38
C VAL A 11 5.63 18.68 11.23
N CYS A 12 5.73 18.50 12.55
CA CYS A 12 4.58 18.60 13.47
C CYS A 12 4.23 20.01 13.97
N ARG A 13 4.99 21.05 13.59
CA ARG A 13 4.79 22.45 14.01
C ARG A 13 4.87 22.74 15.52
N THR A 14 5.32 21.81 16.34
CA THR A 14 5.55 22.05 17.78
C THR A 14 6.96 22.59 18.06
N PRO A 15 7.14 23.46 19.06
CA PRO A 15 8.45 23.99 19.47
C PRO A 15 9.27 22.96 20.26
N GLY A 16 10.58 23.21 20.38
CA GLY A 16 11.48 22.44 21.28
C GLY A 16 12.25 21.28 20.63
N HIS A 17 11.95 20.94 19.37
CA HIS A 17 12.71 19.94 18.61
C HIS A 17 12.76 20.29 17.11
N ASN A 18 13.57 19.55 16.35
CA ASN A 18 13.64 19.70 14.90
C ASN A 18 13.33 18.38 14.18
N ILE A 19 13.29 18.42 12.86
CA ILE A 19 13.00 17.28 11.98
C ILE A 19 13.80 16.01 12.29
N ARG A 20 15.06 16.14 12.74
CA ARG A 20 15.96 15.01 13.05
C ARG A 20 15.52 14.22 14.28
N SER A 21 14.84 14.89 15.21
CA SER A 21 14.37 14.36 16.49
C SER A 21 12.84 14.28 16.56
N CYS A 22 12.15 14.56 15.46
CA CYS A 22 10.69 14.55 15.41
C CYS A 22 10.17 13.12 15.44
N ASN A 23 9.13 12.86 16.22
CA ASN A 23 8.46 11.57 16.33
C ASN A 23 6.98 11.70 15.95
N ASP A 24 6.69 12.57 14.99
CA ASP A 24 5.36 12.67 14.41
C ASP A 24 4.98 11.32 13.78
N PRO A 25 3.81 10.73 14.13
CA PRO A 25 3.36 9.45 13.58
C PRO A 25 3.33 9.42 12.05
N ASP A 26 3.06 10.56 11.41
CA ASP A 26 3.01 10.66 9.94
C ASP A 26 4.34 10.25 9.29
N ILE A 27 5.47 10.40 9.99
CA ILE A 27 6.78 9.98 9.48
C ILE A 27 6.85 8.46 9.40
N GLU A 28 6.42 7.75 10.45
CA GLU A 28 6.45 6.28 10.46
C GLU A 28 5.36 5.70 9.55
N ASN A 29 4.16 6.26 9.58
CA ASN A 29 3.04 5.83 8.74
C ASN A 29 3.37 5.98 7.25
N SER A 30 3.95 7.11 6.83
CA SER A 30 4.42 7.31 5.45
C SER A 30 5.44 6.26 5.00
N TRP A 31 6.27 5.77 5.92
CA TRP A 31 7.23 4.71 5.61
C TRP A 31 6.56 3.35 5.49
N LYS A 32 5.65 3.01 6.42
CA LYS A 32 4.89 1.76 6.38
C LYS A 32 4.03 1.66 5.13
N GLU A 33 3.30 2.72 4.79
CA GLU A 33 2.52 2.81 3.55
C GLU A 33 3.38 2.51 2.32
N LEU A 34 4.57 3.10 2.24
CA LEU A 34 5.49 2.84 1.14
C LEU A 34 5.95 1.37 1.08
N LEU A 35 6.20 0.74 2.22
CA LEU A 35 6.60 -0.67 2.29
C LEU A 35 5.45 -1.62 1.93
N ILE A 36 4.20 -1.24 2.22
CA ILE A 36 2.99 -1.95 1.77
C ILE A 36 2.83 -1.83 0.26
N ILE A 37 2.95 -0.61 -0.29
CA ILE A 37 2.81 -0.32 -1.73
C ILE A 37 3.79 -1.14 -2.59
N VAL A 38 4.98 -1.42 -2.08
CA VAL A 38 6.00 -2.23 -2.78
C VAL A 38 5.92 -3.72 -2.44
N GLU A 39 4.87 -4.13 -1.72
CA GLU A 39 4.53 -5.51 -1.38
C GLU A 39 5.69 -6.28 -0.74
N ILE A 40 6.38 -5.65 0.22
CA ILE A 40 7.60 -6.24 0.79
C ILE A 40 7.35 -7.58 1.50
N GLN A 41 6.10 -7.83 1.90
CA GLN A 41 5.63 -9.06 2.54
C GLN A 41 5.61 -10.27 1.59
N ASN A 42 5.68 -10.07 0.27
CA ASN A 42 5.68 -11.16 -0.72
C ASN A 42 6.99 -11.97 -0.75
N GLY A 43 8.00 -11.57 0.03
CA GLY A 43 9.21 -12.37 0.22
C GLY A 43 10.18 -12.36 -0.97
N TYR A 44 10.00 -11.43 -1.91
CA TYR A 44 10.90 -11.29 -3.05
C TYR A 44 12.29 -10.83 -2.60
N THR A 45 13.34 -11.53 -3.06
CA THR A 45 14.73 -11.12 -2.84
C THR A 45 15.15 -9.94 -3.72
N THR A 46 14.40 -9.66 -4.78
CA THR A 46 14.63 -8.55 -5.71
C THR A 46 13.32 -7.82 -5.98
N ILE A 47 13.32 -6.50 -5.80
CA ILE A 47 12.19 -5.66 -6.19
C ILE A 47 12.36 -5.33 -7.67
N SER A 48 11.33 -5.63 -8.46
CA SER A 48 11.36 -5.41 -9.90
C SER A 48 11.50 -3.91 -10.22
N GLN A 49 12.06 -3.58 -11.40
CA GLN A 49 12.18 -2.19 -11.84
C GLN A 49 10.83 -1.43 -11.86
N PRO A 50 9.71 -2.03 -12.30
CA PRO A 50 8.39 -1.41 -12.20
C PRO A 50 8.01 -1.03 -10.75
N ILE A 51 8.15 -1.96 -9.80
CA ILE A 51 7.81 -1.69 -8.39
C ILE A 51 8.75 -0.62 -7.80
N MET A 52 10.03 -0.65 -8.16
CA MET A 52 10.98 0.37 -7.74
C MET A 52 10.64 1.76 -8.30
N GLN A 53 10.04 1.82 -9.50
CA GLN A 53 9.57 3.07 -10.07
C GLN A 53 8.31 3.59 -9.36
N ILE A 54 7.41 2.70 -8.91
CA ILE A 54 6.27 3.05 -8.05
C ILE A 54 6.78 3.68 -6.75
N ALA A 55 7.78 3.05 -6.10
CA ALA A 55 8.38 3.58 -4.88
C ALA A 55 8.95 4.99 -5.06
N LYS A 56 9.70 5.22 -6.16
CA LYS A 56 10.24 6.53 -6.51
C LYS A 56 9.15 7.57 -6.70
N ASN A 57 8.10 7.23 -7.44
CA ASN A 57 6.99 8.15 -7.72
C ASN A 57 6.26 8.53 -6.43
N TYR A 58 5.95 7.56 -5.58
CA TYR A 58 5.32 7.82 -4.28
C TYR A 58 6.16 8.77 -3.42
N LEU A 59 7.47 8.52 -3.30
CA LEU A 59 8.38 9.39 -2.53
C LEU A 59 8.47 10.82 -3.09
N LEU A 60 8.36 11.00 -4.40
CA LEU A 60 8.46 12.31 -5.06
C LEU A 60 7.16 13.12 -5.00
N PHE A 61 6.00 12.45 -5.09
CA PHE A 61 4.73 13.11 -5.34
C PHE A 61 3.72 12.97 -4.20
N ASN A 62 3.83 11.94 -3.36
CA ASN A 62 2.88 11.66 -2.28
C ASN A 62 3.44 12.03 -0.89
N ILE A 63 4.76 12.09 -0.74
CA ILE A 63 5.40 12.48 0.52
C ILE A 63 5.73 13.97 0.53
N THR A 64 5.25 14.68 1.55
CA THR A 64 5.60 16.09 1.73
C THR A 64 7.12 16.24 1.96
N ARG A 65 7.71 17.33 1.46
CA ARG A 65 9.16 17.56 1.63
C ARG A 65 9.62 17.45 3.10
N PRO A 66 8.92 18.01 4.11
CA PRO A 66 9.30 17.81 5.50
C PRO A 66 9.34 16.35 5.93
N ILE A 67 8.37 15.52 5.52
CA ILE A 67 8.38 14.09 5.85
C ILE A 67 9.51 13.38 5.10
N LEU A 68 9.71 13.68 3.81
CA LEU A 68 10.79 13.08 3.00
C LEU A 68 12.18 13.31 3.62
N TYR A 69 12.45 14.53 4.08
CA TYR A 69 13.71 14.83 4.77
C TYR A 69 13.80 14.14 6.14
N ALA A 70 12.68 13.95 6.84
CA ALA A 70 12.65 13.22 8.11
C ALA A 70 12.97 11.74 7.91
N LEU A 71 12.36 11.11 6.89
CA LEU A 71 12.65 9.75 6.44
C LEU A 71 14.11 9.60 6.05
N GLY A 72 14.61 10.51 5.20
CA GLY A 72 16.01 10.54 4.79
C GLY A 72 16.97 10.52 5.98
N TYR A 73 16.70 11.33 7.02
CA TYR A 73 17.53 11.37 8.22
C TYR A 73 17.39 10.10 9.08
N LYS A 74 16.16 9.62 9.30
CA LYS A 74 15.91 8.50 10.23
C LYS A 74 16.35 7.16 9.66
N ILE A 75 16.03 6.92 8.39
CA ILE A 75 16.22 5.62 7.73
C ILE A 75 17.63 5.53 7.14
N VAL A 76 17.99 6.45 6.24
CA VAL A 76 19.23 6.39 5.45
C VAL A 76 20.31 7.39 5.88
N LYS A 77 20.12 8.03 7.04
CA LYS A 77 21.07 8.95 7.68
C LYS A 77 21.55 10.12 6.78
N THR A 78 20.68 10.63 5.90
CA THR A 78 21.00 11.79 5.05
C THR A 78 21.07 13.10 5.84
N THR A 79 21.55 14.16 5.18
CA THR A 79 21.58 15.52 5.71
C THR A 79 20.62 16.43 4.94
N THR A 80 20.30 17.59 5.50
CA THR A 80 19.47 18.61 4.85
C THR A 80 20.11 19.23 3.60
N ARG A 81 21.39 18.92 3.31
CA ARG A 81 22.08 19.38 2.10
C ARG A 81 21.87 18.43 0.91
N ASN A 82 21.40 17.21 1.16
CA ASN A 82 21.11 16.26 0.09
C ASN A 82 19.90 16.75 -0.73
N SER A 83 19.97 16.56 -2.06
CA SER A 83 18.84 16.85 -2.95
C SER A 83 17.71 15.85 -2.70
N VAL A 84 16.50 16.21 -3.14
CA VAL A 84 15.34 15.33 -3.06
C VAL A 84 15.61 14.02 -3.80
N GLU A 85 16.17 14.10 -5.01
CA GLU A 85 16.50 12.96 -5.86
C GLU A 85 17.50 12.03 -5.17
N THR A 86 18.51 12.59 -4.49
CA THR A 86 19.49 11.79 -3.74
C THR A 86 18.82 11.04 -2.58
N ILE A 87 17.93 11.71 -1.84
CA ILE A 87 17.21 11.09 -0.72
C ILE A 87 16.31 9.96 -1.24
N VAL A 88 15.58 10.20 -2.34
CA VAL A 88 14.70 9.19 -2.96
C VAL A 88 15.49 7.97 -3.39
N VAL A 89 16.62 8.14 -4.08
CA VAL A 89 17.48 7.01 -4.49
C VAL A 89 17.96 6.20 -3.29
N LEU A 90 18.40 6.86 -2.22
CA LEU A 90 18.86 6.17 -1.02
C LEU A 90 17.73 5.41 -0.31
N LEU A 91 16.54 6.00 -0.22
CA LEU A 91 15.36 5.32 0.35
C LEU A 91 14.97 4.11 -0.49
N CYS A 92 14.95 4.22 -1.81
CA CYS A 92 14.70 3.10 -2.72
C CYS A 92 15.71 1.95 -2.53
N ASN A 93 17.00 2.28 -2.35
CA ASN A 93 18.02 1.28 -2.05
C ASN A 93 17.74 0.59 -0.70
N GLU A 94 17.31 1.34 0.32
CA GLU A 94 16.95 0.75 1.61
C GLU A 94 15.75 -0.18 1.51
N ILE A 95 14.72 0.17 0.72
CA ILE A 95 13.56 -0.69 0.47
C ILE A 95 14.04 -2.04 -0.11
N GLN A 96 14.94 -2.02 -1.08
CA GLN A 96 15.54 -3.23 -1.64
C GLN A 96 16.29 -4.05 -0.57
N GLN A 97 17.02 -3.41 0.33
CA GLN A 97 17.72 -4.09 1.43
C GLN A 97 16.74 -4.67 2.46
N ILE A 98 15.62 -4.01 2.74
CA ILE A 98 14.57 -4.55 3.61
C ILE A 98 13.94 -5.78 2.95
N ALA A 99 13.66 -5.75 1.65
CA ALA A 99 13.09 -6.91 0.93
C ALA A 99 14.01 -8.13 1.01
N ILE A 100 15.31 -7.93 0.78
CA ILE A 100 16.33 -8.98 0.94
C ILE A 100 16.35 -9.51 2.38
N ARG A 101 16.31 -8.63 3.40
CA ARG A 101 16.29 -9.06 4.80
C ARG A 101 15.01 -9.85 5.12
N TYR A 102 13.85 -9.37 4.69
CA TYR A 102 12.56 -10.02 4.93
C TYR A 102 12.50 -11.40 4.25
N ALA A 103 12.96 -11.51 3.00
CA ALA A 103 13.04 -12.76 2.26
C ALA A 103 13.95 -13.80 2.96
N ASN A 104 14.99 -13.36 3.66
CA ASN A 104 15.91 -14.24 4.41
C ASN A 104 15.57 -14.39 5.91
N SER A 105 14.49 -13.77 6.37
CA SER A 105 14.09 -13.77 7.78
C SER A 105 13.36 -15.05 8.17
N SER A 106 13.43 -15.41 9.45
CA SER A 106 12.66 -16.53 10.00
C SER A 106 11.16 -16.24 9.91
N HIS A 107 10.32 -17.28 9.99
CA HIS A 107 8.87 -17.11 10.04
C HIS A 107 8.42 -16.19 11.20
N ILE A 108 9.10 -16.29 12.35
CA ILE A 108 8.82 -15.45 13.54
C ILE A 108 9.12 -13.98 13.22
N ASP A 109 10.28 -13.70 12.63
CA ASP A 109 10.68 -12.33 12.27
C ASP A 109 9.77 -11.73 11.20
N ARG A 110 9.33 -12.53 10.22
CA ARG A 110 8.35 -12.10 9.20
C ARG A 110 7.00 -11.75 9.83
N ARG A 111 6.52 -12.54 10.80
CA ARG A 111 5.29 -12.23 11.55
C ARG A 111 5.42 -10.94 12.37
N ILE A 112 6.55 -10.74 13.06
CA ILE A 112 6.81 -9.51 13.81
C ILE A 112 6.80 -8.30 12.86
N PHE A 113 7.44 -8.44 11.70
CA PHE A 113 7.48 -7.39 10.68
C PHE A 113 6.09 -7.09 10.11
N ALA A 114 5.30 -8.11 9.76
CA ALA A 114 3.94 -7.96 9.27
C ALA A 114 3.04 -7.26 10.30
N ARG A 115 3.13 -7.64 11.58
CA ARG A 115 2.38 -6.99 12.66
C ARG A 115 2.81 -5.56 12.93
N TRP A 116 4.09 -5.24 12.74
CA TRP A 116 4.55 -3.85 12.81
C TRP A 116 4.01 -3.02 11.64
N LEU A 117 3.94 -3.61 10.45
CA LEU A 117 3.46 -2.96 9.23
C LEU A 117 1.95 -2.69 9.30
N GLU A 118 1.19 -3.70 9.74
CA GLU A 118 -0.27 -3.70 9.81
C GLU A 118 -0.71 -4.26 11.18
N PRO A 119 -0.75 -3.41 12.23
CA PRO A 119 -1.09 -3.84 13.58
C PRO A 119 -2.54 -4.33 13.70
N GLU A 120 -3.46 -3.74 12.93
CA GLU A 120 -4.91 -3.95 13.04
C GLU A 120 -5.39 -5.24 12.33
N LEU A 121 -4.58 -5.80 11.43
CA LEU A 121 -4.92 -7.01 10.65
C LEU A 121 -4.45 -8.32 11.30
N ASN A 122 -3.74 -8.27 12.43
CA ASN A 122 -3.01 -9.42 13.00
C ASN A 122 -3.54 -9.94 14.35
N ASP A 123 -4.67 -9.44 14.84
CA ASP A 123 -5.23 -9.85 16.14
C ASP A 123 -5.95 -11.23 16.11
N ASP A 124 -6.23 -11.80 14.94
CA ASP A 124 -6.99 -13.05 14.78
C ASP A 124 -6.15 -14.34 14.59
N ILE A 125 -4.82 -14.26 14.59
CA ILE A 125 -3.98 -15.47 14.42
C ILE A 125 -3.52 -15.98 15.80
N MET A 126 -4.18 -17.03 16.27
CA MET A 126 -3.87 -17.83 17.47
C MET A 126 -2.38 -17.78 17.87
N GLU A 127 -2.12 -17.45 19.14
CA GLU A 127 -0.84 -17.73 19.79
C GLU A 127 -0.55 -19.23 19.65
N ILE A 128 0.34 -19.60 18.72
CA ILE A 128 0.91 -20.93 18.72
C ILE A 128 1.91 -20.93 19.87
N GLU A 129 1.52 -21.53 20.99
CA GLU A 129 2.44 -21.78 22.10
C GLU A 129 3.67 -22.55 21.58
N PRO A 130 4.89 -22.16 21.99
CA PRO A 130 6.14 -22.73 21.47
C PRO A 130 6.28 -24.24 21.70
N GLU A 131 5.42 -24.83 22.53
CA GLU A 131 5.39 -26.25 22.88
C GLU A 131 4.88 -27.13 21.71
N ASN A 132 4.15 -26.58 20.75
CA ASN A 132 3.60 -27.33 19.60
C ASN A 132 4.51 -27.37 18.35
N ILE A 133 5.72 -26.82 18.42
CA ILE A 133 6.68 -26.85 17.29
C ILE A 133 7.44 -28.19 17.21
N ILE A 134 7.47 -28.96 18.30
CA ILE A 134 8.30 -30.17 18.39
C ILE A 134 7.64 -31.39 17.73
N ASP A 135 6.32 -31.48 17.65
CA ASP A 135 5.63 -32.68 17.14
C ASP A 135 5.52 -32.77 15.59
N VAL A 136 5.94 -31.74 14.84
CA VAL A 136 5.91 -31.77 13.36
C VAL A 136 7.28 -32.10 12.74
N LEU A 137 8.34 -32.22 13.55
CA LEU A 137 9.71 -32.43 13.07
C LEU A 137 10.25 -33.87 13.23
N GLU A 138 9.42 -34.85 13.58
CA GLU A 138 9.83 -36.27 13.63
C GLU A 138 9.06 -37.16 12.64
N MET A 139 8.91 -36.71 11.40
CA MET A 139 8.77 -37.66 10.28
C MET A 139 10.16 -37.90 9.68
N GLU A 140 10.74 -39.06 10.00
CA GLU A 140 11.99 -39.55 9.41
C GLU A 140 11.89 -39.50 7.88
N ILE A 141 12.68 -38.62 7.25
CA ILE A 141 12.90 -38.70 5.80
C ILE A 141 13.85 -39.88 5.57
N GLU A 142 13.28 -41.02 5.21
CA GLU A 142 14.01 -42.14 4.62
C GLU A 142 14.54 -41.70 3.25
N ASP A 143 15.84 -41.42 3.18
CA ASP A 143 16.67 -41.15 1.99
C ASP A 143 16.77 -39.68 1.47
N PRO A 144 17.92 -39.01 1.69
CA PRO A 144 18.20 -37.66 1.18
C PRO A 144 18.36 -37.55 -0.34
N ASN A 145 18.45 -38.66 -1.09
CA ASN A 145 18.71 -38.63 -2.53
C ASN A 145 17.46 -38.51 -3.41
N SER A 146 16.25 -38.55 -2.84
CA SER A 146 15.01 -38.41 -3.61
C SER A 146 14.64 -36.96 -3.97
N ILE A 147 15.30 -35.96 -3.39
CA ILE A 147 14.99 -34.53 -3.62
C ILE A 147 15.67 -34.00 -4.90
N THR A 148 16.71 -34.66 -5.41
CA THR A 148 17.45 -34.20 -6.59
C THR A 148 16.75 -34.47 -7.93
N GLU A 149 15.79 -35.40 -8.02
CA GLU A 149 15.12 -35.71 -9.30
C GLU A 149 13.86 -34.87 -9.59
N ILE A 150 13.31 -34.18 -8.58
CA ILE A 150 12.13 -33.32 -8.80
C ILE A 150 12.53 -31.95 -9.40
N ASN A 151 13.76 -31.48 -9.15
CA ASN A 151 14.19 -30.15 -9.57
C ASN A 151 14.60 -30.03 -11.05
N GLU A 152 14.84 -31.12 -11.77
CA GLU A 152 15.29 -31.05 -13.17
C GLU A 152 14.17 -31.20 -14.21
N ASN A 153 12.95 -31.63 -13.82
CA ASN A 153 11.85 -31.86 -14.77
C ASN A 153 10.83 -30.71 -14.90
N ILE A 154 10.96 -29.60 -14.15
CA ILE A 154 10.05 -28.44 -14.29
C ILE A 154 10.62 -27.36 -15.24
N PHE A 155 11.88 -27.49 -15.68
CA PHE A 155 12.54 -26.47 -16.52
C PHE A 155 12.46 -26.68 -18.04
N GLN A 156 11.55 -27.52 -18.52
CA GLN A 156 11.27 -27.61 -19.95
C GLN A 156 9.76 -27.54 -20.17
N GLN A 157 9.24 -26.34 -20.42
CA GLN A 157 8.47 -26.04 -21.63
C GLN A 157 7.84 -24.63 -21.64
N HIS A 158 8.13 -23.92 -22.74
CA HIS A 158 7.43 -22.78 -23.33
C HIS A 158 7.85 -21.37 -22.87
N GLU A 159 8.78 -20.79 -23.64
CA GLU A 159 8.92 -19.34 -23.79
C GLU A 159 7.60 -18.78 -24.32
N ILE A 160 6.78 -18.22 -23.43
CA ILE A 160 5.64 -17.38 -23.81
C ILE A 160 6.23 -16.08 -24.36
N PRO A 161 5.95 -15.69 -25.61
CA PRO A 161 6.36 -14.39 -26.13
C PRO A 161 5.66 -13.32 -25.30
N ILE A 162 6.42 -12.59 -24.48
CA ILE A 162 5.93 -11.41 -23.79
C ILE A 162 5.71 -10.35 -24.87
N HIS A 163 4.49 -10.31 -25.41
CA HIS A 163 4.01 -9.14 -26.13
C HIS A 163 3.90 -8.02 -25.09
N VAL A 164 4.88 -7.12 -25.08
CA VAL A 164 4.89 -5.90 -24.28
C VAL A 164 3.85 -4.96 -24.87
N GLU A 165 2.58 -5.20 -24.57
CA GLU A 165 1.59 -4.13 -24.57
C GLU A 165 1.76 -3.38 -23.23
N ASP A 166 1.92 -2.06 -23.33
CA ASP A 166 2.14 -1.12 -22.22
C ASP A 166 1.45 -1.58 -20.92
N PRO A 167 2.16 -1.75 -19.78
CA PRO A 167 1.51 -2.07 -18.53
C PRO A 167 0.66 -0.85 -18.15
N LYS A 168 -0.65 -0.92 -18.41
CA LYS A 168 -1.62 0.00 -17.83
C LYS A 168 -1.39 -0.05 -16.33
N TYR A 169 -0.98 1.09 -15.76
CA TYR A 169 -0.86 1.28 -14.33
C TYR A 169 -2.23 1.05 -13.70
N HIS A 170 -2.54 -0.19 -13.30
CA HIS A 170 -3.80 -0.52 -12.64
C HIS A 170 -3.78 0.08 -11.24
N GLN A 171 -4.78 0.89 -10.94
CA GLN A 171 -4.93 1.48 -9.63
C GLN A 171 -5.51 0.43 -8.71
N MET A 172 -4.79 0.06 -7.65
CA MET A 172 -5.28 -0.91 -6.67
C MET A 172 -6.29 -0.21 -5.76
N ILE A 173 -7.57 -0.47 -6.00
CA ILE A 173 -8.67 0.05 -5.18
C ILE A 173 -9.49 -1.12 -4.70
N GLU A 174 -9.55 -1.30 -3.38
CA GLU A 174 -10.32 -2.37 -2.76
C GLU A 174 -11.77 -1.92 -2.56
N PRO A 175 -12.76 -2.58 -3.21
CA PRO A 175 -14.15 -2.38 -2.87
C PRO A 175 -14.47 -3.10 -1.57
N PHE A 176 -15.28 -2.49 -0.71
CA PHE A 176 -15.94 -3.18 0.37
C PHE A 176 -17.41 -2.76 0.45
N MET A 177 -18.24 -3.65 0.97
CA MET A 177 -19.67 -3.43 1.08
C MET A 177 -20.08 -3.38 2.55
N LEU A 178 -20.51 -2.20 2.99
CA LEU A 178 -21.13 -1.98 4.29
C LEU A 178 -22.44 -1.25 4.05
N CYS A 179 -23.56 -1.97 4.09
CA CYS A 179 -24.89 -1.41 3.85
C CYS A 179 -25.75 -1.60 5.11
N LEU A 180 -25.96 -0.53 5.87
CA LEU A 180 -26.81 -0.53 7.07
C LEU A 180 -28.15 0.17 6.81
N GLU A 181 -28.25 0.88 5.69
CA GLU A 181 -29.44 1.62 5.27
C GLU A 181 -30.57 0.71 4.81
N SER A 182 -31.80 1.16 5.03
CA SER A 182 -33.02 0.55 4.50
C SER A 182 -33.18 0.82 3.00
N GLU A 183 -33.99 0.01 2.33
CA GLU A 183 -34.34 0.19 0.92
C GLU A 183 -34.90 1.60 0.63
N PHE A 184 -35.67 2.16 1.57
CA PHE A 184 -36.18 3.52 1.46
C PHE A 184 -35.06 4.57 1.47
N GLU A 185 -34.10 4.47 2.39
CA GLU A 185 -32.93 5.36 2.46
C GLU A 185 -32.07 5.24 1.21
N LEU A 186 -31.80 4.02 0.74
CA LEU A 186 -31.05 3.77 -0.49
C LEU A 186 -31.73 4.34 -1.75
N SER A 187 -33.06 4.49 -1.73
CA SER A 187 -33.83 5.09 -2.81
C SER A 187 -33.82 6.63 -2.82
N GLN A 188 -33.39 7.26 -1.72
CA GLN A 188 -33.28 8.72 -1.64
C GLN A 188 -32.19 9.25 -2.57
N THR A 189 -32.38 10.47 -3.05
CA THR A 189 -31.41 11.12 -3.93
C THR A 189 -30.48 12.05 -3.17
N ILE A 190 -29.23 12.09 -3.61
CA ILE A 190 -28.20 13.01 -3.15
C ILE A 190 -27.47 13.57 -4.37
N GLU A 191 -27.08 14.84 -4.30
CA GLU A 191 -26.36 15.52 -5.37
C GLU A 191 -24.87 15.09 -5.36
N CYS A 192 -24.37 14.65 -6.52
CA CYS A 192 -22.95 14.33 -6.67
C CYS A 192 -22.13 15.62 -6.86
N PRO A 193 -21.05 15.87 -6.08
CA PRO A 193 -20.27 17.10 -6.19
C PRO A 193 -19.42 17.20 -7.46
N LEU A 194 -19.34 16.14 -8.28
CA LEU A 194 -18.60 16.13 -9.54
C LEU A 194 -19.47 16.45 -10.76
N CYS A 195 -20.66 15.83 -10.87
CA CYS A 195 -21.56 16.07 -12.01
C CYS A 195 -22.70 17.04 -11.69
N LEU A 196 -22.95 17.33 -10.41
CA LEU A 196 -24.06 18.16 -9.93
C LEU A 196 -25.45 17.60 -10.27
N ASP A 197 -25.54 16.30 -10.53
CA ASP A 197 -26.81 15.59 -10.73
C ASP A 197 -27.24 14.87 -9.46
N GLU A 198 -28.55 14.75 -9.28
CA GLU A 198 -29.16 13.90 -8.25
C GLU A 198 -29.03 12.42 -8.64
N LYS A 199 -28.45 11.63 -7.73
CA LYS A 199 -28.26 10.18 -7.87
C LYS A 199 -28.82 9.48 -6.64
N LYS A 200 -29.32 8.24 -6.81
CA LYS A 200 -29.81 7.47 -5.66
C LYS A 200 -28.64 7.16 -4.73
N GLN A 201 -28.91 7.10 -3.43
CA GLN A 201 -27.89 6.80 -2.42
C GLN A 201 -27.22 5.43 -2.64
N ILE A 202 -27.93 4.48 -3.26
CA ILE A 202 -27.36 3.18 -3.66
C ILE A 202 -26.26 3.31 -4.74
N ASP A 203 -26.29 4.37 -5.55
CA ASP A 203 -25.34 4.65 -6.63
C ASP A 203 -24.18 5.56 -6.18
N ILE A 204 -24.04 5.78 -4.87
CA ILE A 204 -23.02 6.63 -4.27
C ILE A 204 -21.96 5.76 -3.61
N ASP A 205 -20.72 6.02 -3.99
CA ASP A 205 -19.55 5.40 -3.42
C ASP A 205 -18.87 6.38 -2.46
N THR A 206 -18.39 5.84 -1.33
CA THR A 206 -17.64 6.61 -0.33
C THR A 206 -16.16 6.26 -0.41
N THR A 207 -15.31 7.26 -0.58
CA THR A 207 -13.86 7.10 -0.51
C THR A 207 -13.39 6.83 0.92
N ASN A 208 -12.23 6.20 1.07
CA ASN A 208 -11.52 6.02 2.36
C ASN A 208 -11.36 7.31 3.20
N CYS A 209 -11.41 8.49 2.59
CA CYS A 209 -11.37 9.77 3.31
C CYS A 209 -12.76 10.32 3.71
N GLY A 210 -13.83 9.56 3.45
CA GLY A 210 -15.21 9.88 3.82
C GLY A 210 -15.98 10.76 2.84
N HIS A 211 -15.37 11.16 1.72
CA HIS A 211 -16.08 11.93 0.69
C HIS A 211 -16.82 11.03 -0.29
N THR A 212 -18.01 11.46 -0.71
CA THR A 212 -18.95 10.68 -1.51
C THR A 212 -19.14 11.24 -2.91
N PHE A 213 -19.28 10.34 -3.89
CA PHE A 213 -19.50 10.66 -5.29
C PHE A 213 -20.40 9.60 -5.92
N CYS A 214 -21.08 9.93 -7.01
CA CYS A 214 -21.74 8.86 -7.77
C CYS A 214 -20.71 7.95 -8.44
N HIS A 215 -21.05 6.66 -8.52
CA HIS A 215 -20.20 5.59 -9.01
C HIS A 215 -19.55 5.92 -10.36
N GLU A 216 -20.35 6.38 -11.32
CA GLU A 216 -19.88 6.77 -12.65
C GLU A 216 -18.78 7.84 -12.61
N CYS A 217 -18.95 8.85 -11.74
CA CYS A 217 -18.03 9.98 -11.68
C CYS A 217 -16.72 9.62 -10.99
N ILE A 218 -16.77 8.84 -9.90
CA ILE A 218 -15.55 8.45 -9.20
C ILE A 218 -14.73 7.48 -10.03
N CYS A 219 -15.35 6.48 -10.67
CA CYS A 219 -14.67 5.56 -11.58
C CYS A 219 -14.06 6.30 -12.78
N LYS A 220 -14.78 7.26 -13.38
CA LYS A 220 -14.24 8.07 -14.48
C LYS A 220 -13.07 8.95 -14.03
N HIS A 221 -13.15 9.53 -12.83
CA HIS A 221 -12.05 10.31 -12.26
C HIS A 221 -10.83 9.42 -12.04
N ILE A 222 -11.04 8.22 -11.48
CA ILE A 222 -10.02 7.20 -11.29
C ILE A 222 -9.37 6.84 -12.62
N ASP A 223 -10.15 6.43 -13.62
CA ASP A 223 -9.67 6.07 -14.97
C ASP A 223 -8.90 7.20 -15.67
N SER A 224 -9.25 8.47 -15.40
CA SER A 224 -8.60 9.63 -16.03
C SER A 224 -7.16 9.87 -15.54
N LYS A 225 -6.75 9.22 -14.45
CA LYS A 225 -5.42 9.37 -13.88
C LYS A 225 -4.49 8.27 -14.35
N MET A 226 -3.39 8.68 -15.00
CA MET A 226 -2.26 7.79 -15.24
C MET A 226 -1.44 7.66 -13.95
N GLY A 227 -1.88 6.78 -13.05
CA GLY A 227 -1.24 6.52 -11.76
C GLY A 227 -2.20 6.61 -10.56
N ILE A 228 -1.68 6.99 -9.40
CA ILE A 228 -2.42 6.99 -8.13
C ILE A 228 -3.60 7.99 -8.16
N SER A 229 -4.81 7.50 -7.88
CA SER A 229 -5.98 8.38 -7.72
C SER A 229 -6.05 9.05 -6.36
N SER A 230 -6.52 10.30 -6.39
CA SER A 230 -6.71 11.14 -5.22
C SER A 230 -8.14 11.68 -5.20
N CYS A 231 -8.72 11.81 -4.03
CA CYS A 231 -10.05 12.37 -3.82
C CYS A 231 -10.19 13.75 -4.50
N PRO A 232 -11.23 13.96 -5.32
CA PRO A 232 -11.48 15.25 -5.96
C PRO A 232 -11.62 16.44 -4.98
N LEU A 233 -12.09 16.19 -3.76
CA LEU A 233 -12.37 17.23 -2.77
C LEU A 233 -11.16 17.54 -1.89
N CYS A 234 -10.57 16.53 -1.24
CA CYS A 234 -9.48 16.73 -0.28
C CYS A 234 -8.09 16.30 -0.77
N ARG A 235 -8.01 15.64 -1.93
CA ARG A 235 -6.78 15.09 -2.53
C ARG A 235 -6.11 13.98 -1.73
N THR A 236 -6.76 13.43 -0.70
CA THR A 236 -6.32 12.19 -0.05
C THR A 236 -6.28 11.05 -1.07
N HIS A 237 -5.28 10.19 -0.99
CA HIS A 237 -5.17 9.02 -1.86
C HIS A 237 -6.39 8.09 -1.66
N ILE A 238 -7.00 7.66 -2.77
CA ILE A 238 -8.07 6.67 -2.80
C ILE A 238 -7.44 5.28 -2.97
N TYR A 239 -7.53 4.44 -1.95
CA TYR A 239 -7.15 3.01 -1.99
C TYR A 239 -8.32 2.07 -1.66
N SER A 240 -9.46 2.60 -1.20
CA SER A 240 -10.68 1.82 -1.02
C SER A 240 -11.94 2.64 -1.34
N LEU A 241 -12.99 1.93 -1.73
CA LEU A 241 -14.32 2.46 -1.98
C LEU A 241 -15.36 1.62 -1.22
N GLU A 242 -16.14 2.28 -0.39
CA GLU A 242 -17.36 1.71 0.18
C GLU A 242 -18.47 1.80 -0.87
N VAL A 243 -19.08 0.67 -1.18
CA VAL A 243 -20.12 0.55 -2.21
C VAL A 243 -21.36 -0.11 -1.65
N LYS A 244 -22.53 0.34 -2.10
CA LYS A 244 -23.85 -0.13 -1.63
C LYS A 244 -24.58 -1.01 -2.63
N ASP A 245 -24.25 -0.87 -3.91
CA ASP A 245 -24.79 -1.70 -4.99
C ASP A 245 -23.83 -2.84 -5.38
N ILE A 246 -24.39 -4.02 -5.63
CA ILE A 246 -23.60 -5.22 -5.96
C ILE A 246 -22.97 -5.16 -7.36
N GLU A 247 -23.63 -4.53 -8.32
CA GLU A 247 -23.09 -4.38 -9.67
C GLU A 247 -21.92 -3.40 -9.66
N ASN A 248 -22.04 -2.31 -8.89
CA ASN A 248 -20.95 -1.36 -8.66
C ASN A 248 -19.76 -2.00 -7.93
N TYR A 249 -20.00 -2.86 -6.94
CA TYR A 249 -18.94 -3.61 -6.26
C TYR A 249 -18.15 -4.47 -7.26
N ILE A 250 -18.86 -5.27 -8.06
CA ILE A 250 -18.28 -6.12 -9.10
C ILE A 250 -17.53 -5.27 -10.13
N ASN A 251 -18.05 -4.08 -10.46
CA ASN A 251 -17.40 -3.15 -11.37
C ASN A 251 -16.01 -2.72 -10.88
N ILE A 252 -15.89 -2.35 -9.60
CA ILE A 252 -14.61 -1.96 -9.01
C ILE A 252 -13.68 -3.16 -8.92
N GLU A 253 -14.18 -4.31 -8.48
CA GLU A 253 -13.37 -5.54 -8.36
C GLU A 253 -12.74 -5.91 -9.71
N GLN A 254 -13.52 -5.85 -10.79
CA GLN A 254 -13.03 -6.17 -12.14
C GLN A 254 -12.12 -5.09 -12.75
N ARG A 255 -12.30 -3.81 -12.39
CA ARG A 255 -11.54 -2.69 -12.96
C ARG A 255 -10.25 -2.38 -12.21
N TYR A 256 -10.23 -2.58 -10.90
CA TYR A 256 -9.23 -2.01 -10.01
C TYR A 256 -8.65 -2.99 -8.98
N SER A 257 -9.26 -4.17 -8.74
CA SER A 257 -8.70 -5.12 -7.79
C SER A 257 -7.48 -5.87 -8.35
N ALA A 258 -6.45 -6.03 -7.53
CA ALA A 258 -5.27 -6.82 -7.85
C ALA A 258 -5.62 -8.30 -8.13
N LEU A 259 -6.66 -8.83 -7.48
CA LEU A 259 -7.08 -10.24 -7.59
C LEU A 259 -7.58 -10.63 -8.99
N TYR A 260 -8.16 -9.70 -9.76
CA TYR A 260 -8.73 -10.02 -11.07
C TYR A 260 -7.67 -10.26 -12.15
N GLU A 261 -6.48 -9.64 -12.04
CA GLU A 261 -5.37 -9.89 -12.97
C GLU A 261 -4.66 -11.23 -12.70
N PHE A 262 -4.70 -11.77 -11.48
CA PHE A 262 -4.13 -13.09 -11.17
C PHE A 262 -5.00 -14.27 -11.62
N LEU A 263 -6.28 -14.03 -11.96
CA LEU A 263 -7.25 -15.06 -12.36
C LEU A 263 -7.47 -15.14 -13.88
N LYS A 264 -6.72 -14.38 -14.69
CA LYS A 264 -6.69 -14.47 -16.16
C LYS A 264 -5.39 -15.11 -16.65
#